data_AF-A0A9E3ZA51-F1
#
_entry.id   AF-A0A9E3ZA51-F1
#
_cell.length_a   1.000
_cell.length_b   1.000
_cell.length_c   1.000
_cell.angle_alpha   90.00
_cell.angle_beta   90.00
_cell.angle_gamma   90.00
#
_symmetry.space_group_name_H-M   'P 1'
#
loop_
_entity.id
_entity.type
_entity.pdbx_description
1 polymer ?
#
loop_
_entity_poly.entity_id
_entity_poly.type
_entity_poly.pdbx_seq_one_letter_code
_entity_poly.pdbx_strand_id
1 'polypeptide(L)'
;MKKTPRMLVSALCLAGFAQAAAAVDVHWAGFATAAVACFSGDDADYVAYGQPDGPGRSRRCDAGIDSLLGVQLDAEVGDRLSLALQMVADQDEDG
;
A
#
# COMPACT_ATOMS: atom_id res chain seq x y z
N MET A 1 53.26 0.29 33.99
CA MET A 1 52.11 -0.57 33.61
C MET A 1 51.20 0.22 32.68
N LYS A 2 51.15 -0.13 31.39
CA LYS A 2 50.39 0.55 30.33
C LYS A 2 48.92 0.10 30.39
N LYS A 3 47.98 1.01 30.68
CA LYS A 3 46.54 0.72 30.67
C LYS A 3 45.83 1.53 29.57
N THR A 4 45.48 0.80 28.51
CA THR A 4 44.23 0.87 27.71
C THR A 4 43.81 2.16 26.99
N PRO A 5 43.95 2.22 25.63
CA PRO A 5 43.28 3.22 24.78
C PRO A 5 41.87 2.79 24.31
N ARG A 6 41.34 1.65 24.79
CA ARG A 6 40.09 1.04 24.29
C ARG A 6 38.80 1.77 24.68
N MET A 7 38.84 2.63 25.70
CA MET A 7 37.62 3.29 26.20
C MET A 7 37.23 4.54 25.39
N LEU A 8 38.17 5.12 24.64
CA LEU A 8 37.92 6.34 23.85
C LEU A 8 37.20 6.07 22.52
N VAL A 9 37.36 4.86 21.96
CA VAL A 9 36.78 4.50 20.64
C VAL A 9 35.28 4.21 20.76
N SER A 10 34.81 3.61 21.86
CA SER A 10 33.38 3.35 22.05
C SER A 10 32.54 4.62 22.32
N ALA A 11 33.14 5.67 22.89
CA ALA A 11 32.44 6.94 23.10
C ALA A 11 32.22 7.72 21.79
N LEU A 12 33.07 7.50 20.78
CA LEU A 12 32.95 8.18 19.48
C LEU A 12 31.85 7.57 18.59
N CYS A 13 31.55 6.27 18.74
CA CYS A 13 30.48 5.61 17.99
C CYS A 13 29.07 5.99 18.46
N LEU A 14 28.88 6.37 19.73
CA LEU A 14 27.56 6.81 20.24
C LEU A 14 27.27 8.29 19.98
N ALA A 15 28.30 9.10 19.72
CA ALA A 15 28.12 10.52 19.39
C ALA A 15 27.73 10.79 17.92
N GLY A 16 27.82 9.78 17.05
CA GLY A 16 27.51 9.90 15.61
C GLY A 16 26.02 9.88 15.25
N PHE A 17 25.13 9.60 16.19
CA PHE A 17 23.67 9.63 15.98
C PHE A 17 23.02 10.94 16.41
N ALA A 18 23.81 11.93 16.85
CA ALA A 18 23.31 13.26 17.07
C ALA A 18 23.42 14.05 15.76
N GLN A 19 22.25 14.25 15.14
CA GLN A 19 21.89 15.45 14.35
C GLN A 19 21.99 15.35 12.81
N ALA A 20 20.87 14.94 12.22
CA ALA A 20 20.17 15.73 11.21
C ALA A 20 18.68 15.33 11.26
N ALA A 21 17.84 16.14 11.90
CA ALA A 21 16.40 16.07 11.61
C ALA A 21 16.24 16.62 10.19
N ALA A 22 16.43 15.77 9.19
CA ALA A 22 16.11 16.13 7.82
C ALA A 22 14.62 16.50 7.79
N ALA A 23 14.30 17.65 7.19
CA ALA A 23 12.90 17.97 6.91
C ALA A 23 12.35 16.83 6.06
N VAL A 24 11.26 16.22 6.53
CA VAL A 24 10.54 15.19 5.78
C VAL A 24 9.31 15.87 5.22
N ASP A 25 9.28 16.02 3.89
CA ASP A 25 8.07 16.42 3.19
C ASP A 25 7.29 15.15 2.85
N VAL A 26 5.99 15.12 3.16
CA VAL A 26 5.13 13.95 2.95
C VAL A 26 3.92 14.38 2.16
N HIS A 27 3.77 13.78 0.98
CA HIS A 27 2.60 13.92 0.13
C HIS A 27 1.81 12.62 0.15
N TRP A 28 0.48 12.74 0.12
CA TRP A 28 -0.38 11.57 -0.05
C TRP A 28 -1.45 11.88 -1.08
N ALA A 29 -1.80 10.85 -1.85
CA ALA A 29 -2.86 10.90 -2.85
C ALA A 29 -3.64 9.58 -2.80
N GLY A 30 -4.87 9.61 -3.30
CA GLY A 30 -5.68 8.39 -3.38
C GLY A 30 -6.77 8.49 -4.43
N PHE A 31 -7.26 7.33 -4.81
CA PHE A 31 -8.41 7.18 -5.69
C PHE A 31 -9.31 6.05 -5.20
N ALA A 32 -10.59 6.16 -5.50
CA ALA A 32 -11.56 5.10 -5.23
C ALA A 32 -12.54 5.04 -6.39
N THR A 33 -12.91 3.82 -6.78
CA THR A 33 -13.95 3.54 -7.76
C THR A 33 -14.96 2.60 -7.15
N ALA A 34 -16.23 2.82 -7.45
CA ALA A 34 -17.34 2.00 -6.98
C ALA A 34 -18.23 1.67 -8.16
N ALA A 35 -18.60 0.40 -8.28
CA ALA A 35 -19.44 -0.09 -9.36
C ALA A 35 -20.53 -1.01 -8.83
N VAL A 36 -21.67 -0.97 -9.52
CA VAL A 36 -22.83 -1.83 -9.28
C VAL A 36 -23.33 -2.33 -10.62
N ALA A 37 -23.53 -3.64 -10.72
CA ALA A 37 -24.05 -4.28 -11.92
C ALA A 37 -25.20 -5.24 -11.56
N CYS A 38 -26.23 -5.28 -12.38
CA CYS A 38 -27.37 -6.18 -12.19
C CYS A 38 -27.62 -6.99 -13.45
N PHE A 39 -27.95 -8.27 -13.28
CA PHE A 39 -28.23 -9.23 -14.33
C PHE A 39 -29.63 -9.82 -14.14
N SER A 40 -30.40 -9.90 -15.23
CA SER A 40 -31.79 -10.37 -15.21
C SER A 40 -32.01 -11.66 -15.99
N GLY A 41 -30.94 -12.34 -16.41
CA GLY A 41 -31.04 -13.63 -17.09
C GLY A 41 -31.11 -14.78 -16.11
N ASP A 42 -31.93 -15.79 -16.44
CA ASP A 42 -32.22 -16.90 -15.54
C ASP A 42 -31.39 -18.16 -15.87
N ASP A 43 -30.58 -18.12 -16.93
CA ASP A 43 -30.01 -19.31 -17.56
C ASP A 43 -28.49 -19.51 -17.36
N ALA A 44 -27.76 -18.50 -16.85
CA ALA A 44 -26.30 -18.59 -16.78
C ALA A 44 -25.71 -17.90 -15.54
N ASP A 45 -24.77 -18.60 -14.90
CA ASP A 45 -23.77 -18.02 -14.02
C ASP A 45 -22.48 -17.90 -14.86
N TYR A 46 -21.99 -16.68 -15.05
CA TYR A 46 -20.76 -16.43 -15.81
C TYR A 46 -19.57 -16.56 -14.87
N VAL A 47 -19.02 -17.78 -14.80
CA VAL A 47 -17.76 -18.07 -14.11
C VAL A 47 -16.65 -18.19 -15.15
N ALA A 48 -15.72 -17.24 -15.14
CA ALA A 48 -14.47 -17.32 -15.90
C ALA A 48 -13.33 -17.60 -14.92
N TYR A 49 -12.53 -18.62 -15.19
CA TYR A 49 -11.40 -18.99 -14.34
C TYR A 49 -10.45 -17.79 -14.13
N GLY A 50 -10.43 -17.25 -12.91
CA GLY A 50 -9.58 -16.12 -12.52
C GLY A 50 -10.16 -14.73 -12.75
N GLN A 51 -11.47 -14.61 -12.99
CA GLN A 51 -12.17 -13.33 -12.93
C GLN A 51 -13.04 -13.31 -11.66
N PRO A 52 -13.09 -12.18 -10.91
CA PRO A 52 -13.99 -12.06 -9.77
C PRO A 52 -15.41 -12.44 -10.16
N ASP A 53 -16.11 -13.14 -9.25
CA ASP A 53 -17.52 -13.44 -9.44
C ASP A 53 -18.29 -12.13 -9.72
N GLY A 54 -19.39 -12.23 -10.46
CA GLY A 54 -20.17 -11.07 -10.88
C GLY A 54 -21.66 -11.35 -10.83
N PRO A 55 -22.51 -10.40 -11.28
CA PRO A 55 -23.93 -10.66 -11.31
C PRO A 55 -24.25 -11.77 -12.32
N GLY A 56 -25.03 -12.75 -11.89
CA GLY A 56 -25.44 -13.93 -12.65
C GLY A 56 -26.79 -14.45 -12.18
N ARG A 57 -27.17 -15.64 -12.64
CA ARG A 57 -28.42 -16.32 -12.21
C ARG A 57 -28.51 -16.46 -10.68
N SER A 58 -27.40 -16.79 -10.03
CA SER A 58 -27.28 -17.02 -8.58
C SER A 58 -27.20 -15.74 -7.75
N ARG A 59 -26.62 -14.67 -8.31
CA ARG A 59 -26.50 -13.35 -7.67
C ARG A 59 -26.96 -12.26 -8.63
N ARG A 60 -28.18 -11.75 -8.42
CA ARG A 60 -28.85 -10.87 -9.39
C ARG A 60 -28.23 -9.48 -9.53
N CYS A 61 -27.63 -8.96 -8.46
CA CYS A 61 -26.90 -7.70 -8.48
C CYS A 61 -25.62 -7.87 -7.68
N ASP A 62 -24.54 -7.28 -8.19
CA ASP A 62 -23.26 -7.19 -7.51
C ASP A 62 -22.90 -5.72 -7.28
N ALA A 63 -22.41 -5.41 -6.07
CA ALA A 63 -21.95 -4.09 -5.68
C ALA A 63 -20.52 -4.24 -5.18
N GLY A 64 -19.56 -4.08 -6.09
CA GLY A 64 -18.18 -4.42 -5.80
C GLY A 64 -17.38 -4.85 -7.02
N ILE A 65 -18.04 -5.43 -8.02
CA ILE A 65 -17.39 -5.83 -9.27
C ILE A 65 -16.51 -4.71 -9.83
N ASP A 66 -15.24 -4.98 -10.07
CA ASP A 66 -14.24 -4.01 -10.59
C ASP A 66 -14.07 -2.73 -9.73
N SER A 67 -14.40 -2.78 -8.44
CA SER A 67 -14.17 -1.67 -7.52
C SER A 67 -12.74 -1.67 -7.00
N LEU A 68 -12.06 -0.53 -7.11
CA LEU A 68 -10.67 -0.33 -6.70
C LEU A 68 -10.54 0.75 -5.63
N LEU A 69 -9.65 0.54 -4.68
CA LEU A 69 -9.18 1.52 -3.72
C LEU A 69 -7.65 1.65 -3.80
N GLY A 70 -7.16 2.85 -4.06
CA GLY A 70 -5.74 3.14 -4.17
C GLY A 70 -5.30 4.26 -3.24
N VAL A 71 -4.14 4.08 -2.60
CA VAL A 71 -3.46 5.10 -1.81
C VAL A 71 -1.99 5.14 -2.18
N GLN A 72 -1.45 6.34 -2.31
CA GLN A 72 -0.03 6.59 -2.53
C GLN A 72 0.50 7.54 -1.47
N LEU A 73 1.70 7.24 -0.98
CA LEU A 73 2.45 8.06 -0.05
C LEU A 73 3.85 8.31 -0.63
N ASP A 74 4.21 9.57 -0.76
CA ASP A 74 5.52 10.03 -1.21
C ASP A 74 6.19 10.79 -0.07
N ALA A 75 7.45 10.49 0.20
CA ALA A 75 8.24 11.14 1.24
C ALA A 75 9.59 11.59 0.70
N GLU A 76 9.91 12.87 0.89
CA GLU A 76 11.21 13.46 0.58
C GLU A 76 11.96 13.73 1.89
N VAL A 77 13.14 13.13 2.06
CA VAL A 77 13.97 13.26 3.26
C VAL A 77 15.19 14.12 2.92
N GLY A 78 15.05 15.44 3.16
CA GLY A 78 16.00 16.45 2.67
C GLY A 78 16.14 16.44 1.13
N ASP A 79 17.25 16.96 0.61
CA ASP A 79 17.41 17.16 -0.84
C ASP A 79 17.92 15.91 -1.60
N ARG A 80 17.99 14.74 -0.94
CA ARG A 80 18.79 13.59 -1.43
C ARG A 80 18.08 12.25 -1.48
N LEU A 81 16.98 12.09 -0.74
CA LEU A 81 16.29 10.81 -0.64
C LEU A 81 14.81 11.03 -0.88
N SER A 82 14.26 10.26 -1.81
CA SER A 82 12.83 10.18 -2.08
C SER A 82 12.36 8.74 -1.92
N LEU A 83 11.22 8.54 -1.29
CA LEU A 83 10.58 7.24 -1.04
C LEU A 83 9.12 7.33 -1.52
N ALA A 84 8.66 6.30 -2.22
CA ALA A 84 7.27 6.19 -2.65
C ALA A 84 6.72 4.81 -2.25
N LEU A 85 5.50 4.81 -1.70
CA LEU A 85 4.74 3.62 -1.34
C LEU A 85 3.36 3.71 -1.98
N GLN A 86 2.96 2.69 -2.74
CA GLN A 86 1.62 2.59 -3.31
C GLN A 86 0.94 1.30 -2.84
N MET A 87 -0.32 1.42 -2.44
CA MET A 87 -1.18 0.30 -2.07
C MET A 87 -2.44 0.37 -2.92
N VAL A 88 -2.76 -0.72 -3.61
CA VAL A 88 -4.00 -0.89 -4.37
C VAL A 88 -4.70 -2.14 -3.87
N ALA A 89 -5.99 -2.03 -3.61
CA ALA A 89 -6.86 -3.13 -3.22
C ALA A 89 -8.07 -3.18 -4.17
N ASP A 90 -8.44 -4.38 -4.56
CA ASP A 90 -9.64 -4.72 -5.31
C ASP A 90 -10.52 -5.68 -4.52
N GLN A 91 -11.79 -5.79 -4.92
CA GLN A 91 -12.63 -6.90 -4.46
C GLN A 91 -12.37 -8.12 -5.33
N ASP A 92 -11.77 -9.13 -4.72
CA ASP A 92 -11.68 -10.49 -5.24
C ASP A 92 -12.72 -11.33 -4.51
N GLU A 93 -13.62 -11.98 -5.25
CA GLU A 93 -14.75 -12.73 -4.71
C GLU A 93 -14.43 -14.22 -4.54
N ASP A 94 -13.20 -14.57 -4.18
CA ASP A 94 -12.88 -15.94 -3.72
C ASP A 94 -13.17 -16.07 -2.21
N GLY A 95 -14.42 -16.42 -1.87
CA GLY A 95 -14.90 -16.72 -0.52
C GLY A 95 -15.84 -17.92 -0.45
#